data_AF-A0A2D0I3V0-F1
#
_entry.id   AF-A0A2D0I3V0-F1
#
_cell.length_a   1.000
_cell.length_b   1.000
_cell.length_c   1.000
_cell.angle_alpha   90.00
_cell.angle_beta   90.00
_cell.angle_gamma   90.00
#
_symmetry.space_group_name_H-M   'P 1'
#
loop_
_entity.id
_entity.type
_entity.pdbx_description
1 polymer ?
#
loop_
_entity_poly.entity_id
_entity_poly.type
_entity_poly.pdbx_seq_one_letter_code
_entity_poly.pdbx_strand_id
1 'polypeptide(L)'
;MKLDCNSIETIKDINDQIDYDDKVDGGSKDASEVSCGQNNSNELQNKYNEHFKTIQGIPEKLIASIMCHCCNKLKPTGKEKVSWLEFYKCMKTRVNSENHPKTFNKLNELIAWHEARNKKS
;
A
#
# COMPACT_ATOMS: atom_id res chain seq x y z
N MET A 1 -3.31 3.33 -15.88
CA MET A 1 -2.67 2.01 -15.67
C MET A 1 -3.68 1.05 -15.05
N LYS A 2 -3.66 -0.23 -15.45
CA LYS A 2 -4.49 -1.29 -14.86
C LYS A 2 -3.55 -2.46 -14.55
N LEU A 3 -3.29 -2.69 -13.26
CA LEU A 3 -2.53 -3.83 -12.76
C LEU A 3 -3.37 -5.09 -12.86
N ASP A 4 -2.74 -6.20 -13.24
CA ASP A 4 -3.30 -7.53 -13.06
C ASP A 4 -3.07 -7.99 -11.61
N CYS A 5 -4.11 -7.85 -10.80
CA CYS A 5 -4.09 -8.26 -9.39
C CYS A 5 -4.46 -9.72 -9.15
N ASN A 6 -4.85 -10.46 -10.20
CA ASN A 6 -5.29 -11.85 -10.07
C ASN A 6 -4.11 -12.84 -10.10
N SER A 7 -2.98 -12.43 -10.67
CA SER A 7 -1.74 -13.20 -10.80
C SER A 7 -0.68 -12.84 -9.76
N ILE A 8 -1.00 -11.96 -8.81
CA ILE A 8 -0.05 -11.49 -7.77
C ILE A 8 0.16 -12.56 -6.71
N GLU A 9 1.43 -12.93 -6.48
CA GLU A 9 1.87 -13.79 -5.38
C GLU A 9 2.68 -13.02 -4.34
N THR A 10 3.39 -11.97 -4.76
CA THR A 10 4.32 -11.17 -3.96
C THR A 10 4.15 -9.68 -4.21
N ILE A 11 4.67 -8.85 -3.31
CA ILE A 11 4.71 -7.39 -3.55
C ILE A 11 5.57 -7.05 -4.77
N LYS A 12 6.60 -7.85 -5.05
CA LYS A 12 7.44 -7.71 -6.24
C LYS A 12 6.62 -7.82 -7.53
N ASP A 13 5.64 -8.71 -7.60
CA ASP A 13 4.80 -8.86 -8.80
C ASP A 13 3.96 -7.61 -9.10
N ILE A 14 3.69 -6.78 -8.09
CA ILE A 14 3.03 -5.47 -8.27
C ILE A 14 4.04 -4.49 -8.87
N ASN A 15 5.24 -4.41 -8.30
CA ASN A 15 6.29 -3.49 -8.75
C ASN A 15 6.72 -3.79 -10.19
N ASP A 16 6.86 -5.06 -10.54
CA ASP A 16 7.26 -5.51 -11.89
C ASP A 16 6.24 -5.12 -12.98
N GLN A 17 4.98 -4.86 -12.61
CA GLN A 17 3.93 -4.42 -13.54
C GLN A 17 3.90 -2.90 -13.75
N ILE A 18 4.74 -2.15 -13.05
CA ILE A 18 4.68 -0.69 -13.02
C ILE A 18 5.94 -0.13 -13.64
N ASP A 19 5.82 0.20 -14.91
CA ASP A 19 6.84 0.93 -15.64
C ASP A 19 6.66 2.42 -15.37
N TYR A 20 7.46 2.98 -14.45
CA TYR A 20 7.55 4.44 -14.27
C TYR A 20 8.48 4.99 -15.35
N ASP A 21 7.94 5.17 -16.55
CA ASP A 21 8.60 5.98 -17.58
C ASP A 21 8.16 7.45 -17.40
N ASP A 22 8.63 8.10 -16.34
CA ASP A 22 8.59 9.56 -16.28
C ASP A 22 9.63 10.12 -15.31
N LYS A 23 10.59 10.84 -15.90
CA LYS A 23 11.54 11.74 -15.22
C LYS A 23 10.75 12.85 -14.52
N VAL A 24 10.35 12.64 -13.27
CA VAL A 24 9.92 13.73 -12.39
C VAL A 24 10.76 13.65 -11.12
N ASP A 25 11.76 14.51 -11.05
CA ASP A 25 12.51 14.80 -9.83
C ASP A 25 11.54 15.41 -8.79
N GLY A 26 10.95 14.56 -7.97
CA GLY A 26 10.10 14.96 -6.84
C GLY A 26 10.96 15.13 -5.59
N GLY A 27 11.25 16.39 -5.25
CA GLY A 27 12.06 16.76 -4.08
C GLY A 27 11.54 16.21 -2.73
N SER A 28 12.48 16.07 -1.81
CA SER A 28 12.40 15.46 -0.47
C SER A 28 11.46 16.14 0.53
N LYS A 29 10.16 16.27 0.23
CA LYS A 29 9.20 16.90 1.16
C LYS A 29 7.88 16.19 1.46
N ASP A 30 7.51 15.08 0.80
CA ASP A 30 6.24 14.41 1.11
C ASP A 30 6.42 12.94 1.52
N ALA A 31 6.81 12.70 2.78
CA ALA A 31 6.80 11.38 3.41
C ALA A 31 5.36 10.82 3.67
N SER A 32 4.36 11.37 2.98
CA SER A 32 2.94 11.18 3.24
C SER A 32 2.21 10.46 2.11
N GLU A 33 2.81 10.39 0.92
CA GLU A 33 2.19 9.91 -0.31
C GLU A 33 2.64 8.48 -0.62
N VAL A 34 1.71 7.66 -1.12
CA VAL A 34 1.99 6.28 -1.52
C VAL A 34 2.46 6.26 -2.96
N SER A 35 3.61 5.64 -3.22
CA SER A 35 3.99 5.19 -4.56
C SER A 35 3.75 3.70 -4.70
N CYS A 36 2.94 3.31 -5.68
CA CYS A 36 2.65 1.89 -5.90
C CYS A 36 3.68 1.14 -6.75
N GLY A 37 4.77 1.76 -7.22
CA GLY A 37 5.79 1.07 -8.04
C GLY A 37 7.16 1.75 -8.12
N GLN A 38 7.94 1.35 -9.12
CA GLN A 38 9.40 1.44 -9.10
C GLN A 38 9.99 2.72 -9.72
N ASN A 39 10.56 3.57 -8.87
CA ASN A 39 11.77 4.35 -9.20
C ASN A 39 12.65 4.38 -7.95
N ASN A 40 13.58 3.41 -7.83
CA ASN A 40 14.46 3.16 -6.68
C ASN A 40 13.80 2.99 -5.28
N SER A 41 12.47 3.06 -5.18
CA SER A 41 11.74 3.01 -3.92
C SER A 41 10.83 1.79 -3.88
N ASN A 42 11.29 0.76 -3.15
CA ASN A 42 10.52 -0.43 -2.81
C ASN A 42 9.46 -0.11 -1.72
N GLU A 43 8.69 0.94 -1.90
CA GLU A 43 7.86 1.54 -0.84
C GLU A 43 6.76 0.58 -0.35
N LEU A 44 6.03 -0.08 -1.25
CA LEU A 44 5.06 -1.11 -0.87
C LEU A 44 5.72 -2.27 -0.10
N GLN A 45 6.89 -2.72 -0.56
CA GLN A 45 7.64 -3.79 0.09
C GLN A 45 8.12 -3.35 1.48
N ASN A 46 8.55 -2.10 1.62
CA ASN A 46 8.98 -1.53 2.89
C ASN A 46 7.81 -1.51 3.88
N LYS A 47 6.62 -1.05 3.47
CA LYS A 47 5.43 -1.09 4.35
C LYS A 47 4.94 -2.49 4.65
N TYR A 48 5.04 -3.42 3.69
CA TYR A 48 4.80 -4.83 3.95
C TYR A 48 5.75 -5.36 5.05
N ASN A 49 7.06 -5.12 4.90
CA ASN A 49 8.08 -5.55 5.85
C ASN A 49 7.90 -4.92 7.24
N GLU A 50 7.55 -3.64 7.29
CA GLU A 50 7.41 -2.85 8.52
C GLU A 50 6.18 -3.27 9.34
N HIS A 51 5.08 -3.60 8.69
CA HIS A 51 3.79 -3.75 9.37
C HIS A 51 3.14 -5.12 9.28
N PHE A 52 3.42 -5.89 8.21
CA PHE A 52 2.64 -7.08 7.89
C PHE A 52 3.47 -8.38 7.87
N LYS A 53 4.76 -8.31 7.52
CA LYS A 53 5.65 -9.49 7.40
C LYS A 53 5.73 -10.34 8.68
N THR A 54 5.62 -9.72 9.84
CA THR A 54 5.72 -10.41 11.13
C THR A 54 4.38 -10.93 11.64
N ILE A 55 3.27 -10.66 10.94
CA ILE A 55 1.95 -11.15 11.33
C ILE A 55 1.84 -12.64 10.95
N GLN A 56 1.94 -13.50 11.96
CA GLN A 56 1.82 -14.95 11.77
C GLN A 56 0.49 -15.36 11.14
N GLY A 57 0.56 -16.30 10.19
CA GLY A 57 -0.60 -16.89 9.53
C GLY A 57 -1.16 -16.08 8.37
N ILE A 58 -0.47 -15.03 7.94
CA ILE A 58 -0.87 -14.19 6.82
C ILE A 58 0.11 -14.40 5.65
N PRO A 59 -0.33 -15.00 4.53
CA PRO A 59 0.53 -15.12 3.36
C PRO A 59 0.77 -13.75 2.73
N GLU A 60 1.99 -13.52 2.22
CA GLU A 60 2.33 -12.29 1.49
C GLU A 60 1.34 -12.02 0.37
N LYS A 61 0.97 -13.06 -0.40
CA LYS A 61 -0.05 -13.04 -1.45
C LYS A 61 -1.32 -12.27 -1.07
N LEU A 62 -1.84 -12.49 0.14
CA LEU A 62 -3.06 -11.82 0.58
C LEU A 62 -2.85 -10.31 0.65
N ILE A 63 -1.77 -9.88 1.30
CA ILE A 63 -1.45 -8.46 1.44
C ILE A 63 -1.10 -7.85 0.09
N ALA A 64 -0.33 -8.55 -0.74
CA ALA A 64 0.05 -8.11 -2.08
C ALA A 64 -1.17 -7.94 -2.99
N SER A 65 -2.09 -8.91 -3.01
CA SER A 65 -3.35 -8.79 -3.77
C SER A 65 -4.17 -7.58 -3.31
N ILE A 66 -4.31 -7.38 -1.99
CA ILE A 66 -5.03 -6.22 -1.44
C ILE A 66 -4.35 -4.91 -1.84
N MET A 67 -3.03 -4.81 -1.70
CA MET A 67 -2.25 -3.63 -2.08
C MET A 67 -2.42 -3.33 -3.57
N CYS A 68 -2.30 -4.34 -4.44
CA CYS A 68 -2.52 -4.21 -5.88
C CYS A 68 -3.90 -3.65 -6.21
N HIS A 69 -4.96 -4.18 -5.57
CA HIS A 69 -6.32 -3.68 -5.79
C HIS A 69 -6.50 -2.23 -5.34
N CYS A 70 -5.80 -1.81 -4.28
CA CYS A 70 -5.81 -0.42 -3.84
C CYS A 70 -5.00 0.49 -4.77
N CYS A 71 -3.87 0.03 -5.31
CA CYS A 71 -3.14 0.71 -6.37
C CYS A 71 -4.02 0.93 -7.62
N ASN A 72 -4.79 -0.08 -8.04
CA ASN A 72 -5.73 0.06 -9.16
C ASN A 72 -6.88 1.04 -8.88
N LYS A 73 -7.40 1.03 -7.65
CA LYS A 73 -8.56 1.85 -7.27
C LYS A 73 -8.18 3.32 -7.11
N LEU A 74 -7.11 3.59 -6.37
CA LEU A 74 -6.69 4.94 -5.99
C LEU A 74 -5.75 5.56 -7.03
N LYS A 75 -5.14 4.74 -7.88
CA LYS A 75 -4.22 5.15 -8.96
C LYS A 75 -3.10 6.10 -8.49
N PRO A 76 -2.39 5.82 -7.37
CA PRO A 76 -1.21 6.59 -6.95
C PRO A 76 -0.04 6.53 -7.95
N THR A 77 -0.16 5.72 -9.00
CA THR A 77 0.79 5.63 -10.12
C THR A 77 0.45 6.59 -11.26
N GLY A 78 -0.51 7.49 -11.07
CA GLY A 78 -0.96 8.46 -12.05
C GLY A 78 -0.77 9.90 -11.55
N LYS A 79 -1.73 10.78 -11.85
CA LYS A 79 -1.74 12.17 -11.36
C LYS A 79 -2.26 12.29 -9.91
N GLU A 80 -2.81 11.21 -9.38
CA GLU A 80 -3.48 11.22 -8.07
C GLU A 80 -2.44 11.15 -6.95
N LYS A 81 -2.54 12.09 -6.03
CA LYS A 81 -1.79 12.11 -4.78
C LYS A 81 -2.58 11.35 -3.73
N VAL A 82 -2.10 10.17 -3.35
CA VAL A 82 -2.80 9.29 -2.40
C VAL A 82 -1.99 9.21 -1.12
N SER A 83 -2.62 9.51 0.02
CA SER A 83 -1.95 9.38 1.30
C SER A 83 -1.91 7.93 1.81
N TRP A 84 -0.94 7.61 2.66
CA TRP A 84 -0.92 6.32 3.38
C TRP A 84 -2.20 6.05 4.19
N LEU A 85 -2.84 7.11 4.73
CA LEU A 85 -4.11 7.00 5.42
C LEU A 85 -5.22 6.48 4.50
N GLU A 86 -5.37 7.07 3.31
CA GLU A 86 -6.36 6.64 2.31
C GLU A 86 -6.06 5.24 1.80
N PHE A 87 -4.78 4.93 1.64
CA PHE A 87 -4.35 3.61 1.22
C PHE A 87 -4.69 2.54 2.27
N TYR A 88 -4.38 2.76 3.55
CA TYR A 88 -4.76 1.84 4.62
C TYR A 88 -6.27 1.71 4.80
N LYS A 89 -7.03 2.80 4.62
CA LYS A 89 -8.50 2.75 4.57
C LYS A 89 -8.98 1.86 3.42
N CYS A 90 -8.38 1.98 2.23
CA CYS A 90 -8.68 1.08 1.13
C CYS A 90 -8.36 -0.38 1.47
N MET A 91 -7.18 -0.66 2.01
CA MET A 91 -6.79 -2.01 2.41
C MET A 91 -7.79 -2.61 3.40
N LYS A 92 -8.20 -1.83 4.41
CA LYS A 92 -9.17 -2.25 5.43
C LYS A 92 -10.51 -2.67 4.82
N THR A 93 -11.02 -1.98 3.80
CA THR A 93 -12.27 -2.36 3.12
C THR A 93 -12.21 -3.72 2.40
N ARG A 94 -11.01 -4.27 2.21
CA ARG A 94 -10.76 -5.53 1.50
C ARG A 94 -10.28 -6.66 2.41
N VAL A 95 -10.03 -6.39 3.68
CA VAL A 95 -9.68 -7.41 4.67
C VAL A 95 -10.96 -7.90 5.35
N ASN A 96 -11.22 -9.22 5.26
CA ASN A 96 -12.25 -9.85 6.07
C ASN A 96 -11.75 -9.94 7.53
N SER A 97 -12.44 -9.26 8.45
CA SER A 97 -12.07 -9.19 9.88
C SER A 97 -12.25 -10.51 10.64
N GLU A 98 -13.11 -11.42 10.18
CA GLU A 98 -13.33 -12.72 10.80
C GLU A 98 -12.19 -13.69 10.44
N ASN A 99 -11.77 -13.68 9.17
CA ASN A 99 -10.70 -14.56 8.68
C ASN A 99 -9.29 -14.02 8.98
N HIS A 100 -9.12 -12.69 9.02
CA HIS A 100 -7.82 -12.05 9.19
C HIS A 100 -7.85 -10.94 10.27
N PRO A 101 -8.24 -11.26 11.52
CA PRO A 101 -8.42 -10.27 12.59
C PRO A 101 -7.13 -9.53 12.93
N LYS A 102 -5.97 -10.21 12.89
CA LYS A 102 -4.66 -9.58 13.17
C LYS A 102 -4.32 -8.49 12.13
N THR A 103 -4.54 -8.78 10.85
CA THR A 103 -4.34 -7.81 9.76
C THR A 103 -5.31 -6.64 9.89
N PHE A 104 -6.58 -6.93 10.18
CA PHE A 104 -7.61 -5.90 10.36
C PHE A 104 -7.27 -4.96 11.53
N ASN A 105 -6.84 -5.52 12.67
CA ASN A 105 -6.39 -4.75 13.83
C ASN A 105 -5.16 -3.91 13.51
N LYS A 106 -4.18 -4.48 12.80
CA LYS A 106 -3.00 -3.72 12.38
C LYS A 106 -3.36 -2.53 11.51
N LEU A 107 -4.30 -2.69 10.59
CA LEU A 107 -4.81 -1.60 9.76
C LEU A 107 -5.55 -0.53 10.59
N ASN A 108 -6.32 -0.92 11.61
CA ASN A 108 -6.94 0.04 12.54
C ASN A 108 -5.90 0.87 13.30
N GLU A 109 -4.84 0.24 13.80
CA GLU A 109 -3.74 0.94 14.48
C GLU A 109 -3.08 1.98 13.57
N LEU A 110 -2.75 1.58 12.33
CA LEU A 110 -2.11 2.47 11.36
C LEU A 110 -3.02 3.65 10.99
N ILE A 111 -4.30 3.39 10.74
CA ILE A 111 -5.29 4.44 10.44
C ILE A 111 -5.38 5.43 11.62
N ALA A 112 -5.53 4.94 12.85
CA ALA A 112 -5.64 5.78 14.03
C ALA A 112 -4.37 6.63 14.25
N TRP A 113 -3.19 6.05 14.02
CA TRP A 113 -1.92 6.75 14.12
C TRP A 113 -1.83 7.92 13.12
N HIS A 114 -2.21 7.70 11.86
CA HIS A 114 -2.24 8.75 10.83
C HIS A 114 -3.28 9.83 11.14
N GLU A 115 -4.49 9.45 11.56
CA GLU A 115 -5.55 10.40 11.91
C GLU A 115 -5.17 11.29 13.10
N ALA A 116 -4.46 10.75 14.10
CA ALA A 116 -3.99 11.52 15.24
C ALA A 116 -2.89 12.53 14.88
N ARG A 117 -2.08 12.24 13.85
CA ARG A 117 -1.02 13.13 13.38
C ARG A 117 -1.54 14.23 12.46
N ASN A 118 -2.52 13.92 11.62
CA ASN A 118 -3.15 14.92 10.76
C ASN A 118 -3.94 15.97 11.55
N LYS A 119 -4.39 15.64 12.76
CA LYS A 119 -5.05 16.59 13.69
C LYS A 119 -4.08 17.52 14.44
N LYS A 120 -2.78 17.25 14.39
CA LYS A 120 -1.73 18.03 15.07
C LYS A 120 -0.98 18.98 14.11
N SER A 121 -1.41 19.05 12.86
CA SER A 121 -0.77 19.84 11.80
C SER A 121 -1.63 21.02 11.38
#